data_AF-A0A6L6Y4T7-F1
#
_entry.id   AF-A0A6L6Y4T7-F1
#
_cell.length_a   1.000
_cell.length_b   1.000
_cell.length_c   1.000
_cell.angle_alpha   90.00
_cell.angle_beta   90.00
_cell.angle_gamma   90.00
#
_symmetry.space_group_name_H-M   'P 1'
#
loop_
_entity.id
_entity.type
_entity.pdbx_description
1 polymer ?
#
loop_
_entity_poly.entity_id
_entity_poly.type
_entity_poly.pdbx_seq_one_letter_code
_entity_poly.pdbx_strand_id
1 'polypeptide(L)'
;MKGVEPPEHSHLPPTVRITFMGLYGVQSPLPTHYIDDITQRREGYEATADFLDIFNHRLIAQYYRIWRKYSYPASFKEGGKDNISQYLLGLAGLGIDGCTDSIAAPASRFLALLPMMLLPGRTAEGLASLVRLLAPDTQAKIWHHDKRRVPLKEPLTMSVSHPATLTNRPVMGSYATDVNSRVLMLLTTTDPDEVQGWLPGGELHADLMALLHVYPGARLDVRLQLCVDRSLLPDATMNTNPKTGAVQLGRTAVMRPMNVANTVISAKTITINLGRYARVQENIHHRETDEDGDYRW
;
A
#
# COMPACT_ATOMS: atom_id res chain seq x y z
N MET A 1 36.40 13.09 7.31
CA MET A 1 36.40 12.85 8.77
C MET A 1 37.78 12.36 9.14
N LYS A 2 38.49 13.06 10.04
CA LYS A 2 39.80 12.61 10.52
C LYS A 2 39.58 11.95 11.87
N GLY A 3 39.13 10.68 11.84
CA GLY A 3 39.08 9.77 13.00
C GLY A 3 38.10 10.14 14.12
N VAL A 4 37.49 9.11 14.71
CA VAL A 4 36.95 9.20 16.08
C VAL A 4 38.15 8.94 16.99
N GLU A 5 38.54 9.91 17.81
CA GLU A 5 39.60 9.69 18.80
C GLU A 5 38.97 8.93 19.98
N PRO A 6 39.50 7.75 20.36
CA PRO A 6 39.01 7.06 21.54
C PRO A 6 39.28 7.92 22.78
N PRO A 7 38.36 7.98 23.74
CA PRO A 7 38.50 8.84 24.90
C PRO A 7 39.70 8.39 25.76
N GLU A 8 40.54 9.34 26.20
CA GLU A 8 41.67 9.07 27.11
C GLU A 8 41.22 8.56 28.49
N HIS A 9 39.96 8.84 28.87
CA HIS A 9 39.34 8.40 30.13
C HIS A 9 37.97 7.79 29.87
N SER A 10 37.66 6.65 30.52
CA SER A 10 36.41 5.89 30.32
C SER A 10 35.11 6.67 30.59
N HIS A 11 35.19 7.84 31.24
CA HIS A 11 34.04 8.68 31.58
C HIS A 11 33.77 9.81 30.58
N LEU A 12 34.65 10.04 29.59
CA LEU A 12 34.48 11.10 28.61
C LEU A 12 33.82 10.57 27.33
N PRO A 13 32.88 11.33 26.73
CA PRO A 13 32.29 10.96 25.46
C PRO A 13 33.35 10.95 24.34
N PRO A 14 33.15 10.17 23.27
CA PRO A 14 34.09 10.10 22.15
C PRO A 14 34.22 11.46 21.44
N THR A 15 35.46 11.88 21.18
CA THR A 15 35.76 13.16 20.53
C THR A 15 35.86 12.95 19.02
N VAL A 16 35.10 13.73 18.25
CA VAL A 16 35.11 13.69 16.78
C VAL A 16 35.82 14.93 16.28
N ARG A 17 36.99 14.76 15.64
CA ARG A 17 37.71 15.87 15.00
C ARG A 17 37.31 16.00 13.54
N ILE A 18 36.82 17.19 13.21
CA ILE A 18 36.30 17.51 11.89
C ILE A 18 37.26 18.50 11.23
N THR A 19 37.63 18.23 9.99
CA THR A 19 38.60 19.04 9.22
C THR A 19 37.96 20.17 8.43
N PHE A 20 36.63 20.32 8.49
CA PHE A 20 35.87 21.37 7.82
C PHE A 20 35.06 22.17 8.84
N MET A 21 34.74 23.44 8.54
CA MET A 21 34.01 24.35 9.44
C MET A 21 34.68 24.60 10.81
N GLY A 22 36.01 24.41 10.91
CA GLY A 22 36.74 24.72 12.14
C GLY A 22 36.90 26.22 12.33
N LEU A 23 36.46 26.75 13.48
CA LEU A 23 36.71 28.14 13.89
C LEU A 23 38.19 28.42 14.19
N TYR A 24 39.06 27.42 14.22
CA TYR A 24 40.51 27.58 14.28
C TYR A 24 41.15 26.57 13.32
N GLY A 25 42.21 26.98 12.61
CA GLY A 25 42.86 26.19 11.55
C GLY A 25 43.04 26.98 10.25
N VAL A 26 43.56 26.30 9.21
CA VAL A 26 44.03 26.94 7.95
C VAL A 26 42.93 27.69 7.19
N GLN A 27 41.66 27.34 7.41
CA GLN A 27 40.49 28.00 6.79
C GLN A 27 39.58 28.70 7.80
N SER A 28 40.12 29.10 8.95
CA SER A 28 39.34 29.82 9.94
C SER A 28 39.02 31.26 9.47
N PRO A 29 37.78 31.75 9.71
CA PRO A 29 37.42 33.15 9.49
C PRO A 29 37.87 34.07 10.65
N LEU A 30 38.48 33.54 11.71
CA LEU A 30 38.95 34.33 12.85
C LEU A 30 40.21 35.15 12.50
N PRO A 31 40.45 36.27 13.20
CA PRO A 31 41.68 37.04 13.04
C PRO A 31 42.93 36.17 13.27
N THR A 32 43.97 36.40 12.46
CA THR A 32 45.22 35.61 12.46
C THR A 32 45.86 35.50 13.84
N HIS A 33 45.75 36.53 14.69
CA HIS A 33 46.30 36.51 16.06
C HIS A 33 45.77 35.34 16.90
N TYR A 34 44.47 35.05 16.85
CA TYR A 34 43.89 33.92 17.59
C TYR A 34 44.38 32.57 17.04
N ILE A 35 44.59 32.49 15.73
CA ILE A 35 45.07 31.28 15.06
C ILE A 35 46.55 31.03 15.41
N ASP A 36 47.37 32.08 15.43
CA ASP A 36 48.79 32.01 15.79
C ASP A 36 48.99 31.61 17.25
N ASP A 37 48.20 32.15 18.19
CA ASP A 37 48.28 31.77 19.60
C ASP A 37 47.92 30.28 19.83
N ILE A 38 46.91 29.77 19.11
CA ILE A 38 46.47 28.36 19.18
C ILE A 38 47.49 27.43 18.49
N THR A 39 48.06 27.84 17.36
CA THR A 39 49.03 27.02 16.61
C THR A 39 50.41 26.99 17.25
N GLN A 40 50.85 28.10 17.87
CA GLN A 40 52.12 28.19 18.61
C GLN A 40 52.04 27.60 20.02
N ARG A 41 50.87 27.12 20.46
CA ARG A 41 50.63 26.54 21.80
C ARG A 41 51.13 27.44 22.93
N ARG A 42 50.82 28.74 22.85
CA ARG A 42 51.14 29.69 23.93
C ARG A 42 50.32 29.41 25.18
N GLU A 43 50.76 29.90 26.34
CA GLU A 43 50.05 29.74 27.61
C GLU A 43 48.57 30.15 27.48
N GLY A 44 47.65 29.28 27.89
CA GLY A 44 46.20 29.51 27.77
C GLY A 44 45.56 29.09 26.44
N TYR A 45 46.30 28.46 25.52
CA TYR A 45 45.72 27.95 24.26
C TYR A 45 44.62 26.90 24.46
N GLU A 46 44.70 26.09 25.53
CA GLU A 46 43.70 25.04 25.84
C GLU A 46 42.35 25.67 26.19
N ALA A 47 42.33 26.67 27.07
CA ALA A 47 41.11 27.37 27.44
C ALA A 47 40.46 28.13 26.27
N THR A 48 41.25 28.69 25.36
CA THR A 48 40.72 29.38 24.17
C THR A 48 40.20 28.39 23.12
N ALA A 49 40.87 27.26 22.92
CA ALA A 49 40.40 26.18 22.05
C ALA A 49 39.09 25.56 22.58
N ASP A 50 39.02 25.25 23.87
CA ASP A 50 37.82 24.71 24.53
C ASP A 50 36.63 25.67 24.41
N PHE A 51 36.86 26.98 24.58
CA PHE A 51 35.83 27.99 24.40
C PHE A 51 35.30 28.01 22.95
N LEU A 52 36.18 27.99 21.96
CA LEU A 52 35.79 27.94 20.54
C LEU A 52 35.09 26.63 20.18
N ASP A 53 35.44 25.53 20.83
CA ASP A 53 34.83 24.23 20.60
C ASP A 53 33.37 24.14 21.03
N ILE A 54 32.93 24.94 22.00
CA ILE A 54 31.50 25.07 22.34
C ILE A 54 30.70 25.59 21.12
N PHE A 55 31.25 26.56 20.39
CA PHE A 55 30.62 27.11 19.19
C PHE A 55 30.72 26.16 18.02
N ASN A 56 31.90 25.58 17.77
CA ASN A 56 32.09 24.55 16.74
C ASN A 56 31.09 23.40 16.92
N HIS A 57 30.99 22.86 18.13
CA HIS A 57 30.09 21.76 18.46
C HIS A 57 28.64 22.10 18.12
N ARG A 58 28.15 23.29 18.53
CA ARG A 58 26.78 23.73 18.23
C ARG A 58 26.55 23.92 16.74
N LEU A 59 27.47 24.55 16.02
CA LEU A 59 27.36 24.78 14.58
C LEU A 59 27.31 23.47 13.81
N ILE A 60 28.23 22.55 14.09
CA ILE A 60 28.29 21.23 13.47
C ILE A 60 27.03 20.41 13.79
N ALA A 61 26.58 20.43 15.05
CA ALA A 61 25.37 19.71 15.46
C ALA A 61 24.13 20.24 14.70
N GLN A 62 24.00 21.55 14.53
CA GLN A 62 22.89 22.13 13.76
C GLN A 62 23.03 21.85 12.27
N TYR A 63 24.24 21.94 11.71
CA TYR A 63 24.50 21.56 10.31
C TYR A 63 24.07 20.12 10.04
N TYR A 64 24.45 19.18 10.90
CA TYR A 64 24.03 17.79 10.79
C TYR A 64 22.51 17.62 10.94
N ARG A 65 21.87 18.33 11.87
CA ARG A 65 20.40 18.31 12.02
C ARG A 65 19.69 18.84 10.78
N ILE A 66 20.20 19.91 10.16
CA ILE A 66 19.67 20.46 8.90
C ILE A 66 19.85 19.44 7.79
N TRP A 67 21.05 18.87 7.61
CA TRP A 67 21.31 17.84 6.61
C TRP A 67 20.36 16.66 6.78
N ARG A 68 20.20 16.14 8.01
CA ARG A 68 19.30 15.03 8.30
C ARG A 68 17.84 15.37 8.03
N LYS A 69 17.42 16.61 8.33
CA LYS A 69 16.05 17.09 8.08
C LYS A 69 15.68 17.08 6.59
N TYR A 70 16.63 17.39 5.69
CA TYR A 70 16.39 17.39 4.24
C TYR A 70 16.77 16.07 3.55
N SER A 71 17.41 15.14 4.27
CA SER A 71 17.75 13.81 3.77
C SER A 71 16.63 12.82 4.08
N TYR A 72 15.74 12.60 3.11
CA TYR A 72 14.60 11.67 3.27
C TYR A 72 15.02 10.23 3.60
N PRO A 73 15.98 9.60 2.87
CA PRO A 73 16.40 8.23 3.19
C PRO A 73 16.95 8.07 4.61
N ALA A 74 17.61 9.10 5.16
CA ALA A 74 18.17 9.08 6.52
C ALA A 74 17.13 9.32 7.63
N SER A 75 15.96 9.85 7.27
CA SER A 75 14.87 10.16 8.19
C SER A 75 13.70 9.19 8.09
N PHE A 76 13.71 8.30 7.09
CA PHE A 76 12.68 7.27 6.90
C PHE A 76 12.59 6.38 8.14
N LYS A 77 11.38 6.26 8.68
CA LYS A 77 11.06 5.34 9.76
C LYS A 77 10.14 4.25 9.23
N GLU A 78 10.35 3.03 9.70
CA GLU A 78 9.50 1.89 9.33
C GLU A 78 8.02 2.22 9.51
N GLY A 79 7.21 1.82 8.53
CA GLY A 79 5.79 2.13 8.48
C GLY A 79 5.44 3.56 8.03
N GLY A 80 6.42 4.37 7.61
CA GLY A 80 6.18 5.73 7.14
C GLY A 80 5.78 6.68 8.27
N LYS A 81 6.27 6.44 9.49
CA LYS A 81 5.95 7.25 10.69
C LYS A 81 6.72 8.57 10.76
N ASP A 82 7.58 8.85 9.80
CA ASP A 82 8.30 10.12 9.70
C ASP A 82 7.42 11.21 9.08
N ASN A 83 7.70 12.46 9.43
CA ASN A 83 6.88 13.60 9.00
C ASN A 83 6.83 13.73 7.47
N ILE A 84 7.92 13.42 6.76
CA ILE A 84 7.97 13.52 5.29
C ILE A 84 7.06 12.45 4.67
N SER A 85 7.15 11.19 5.13
CA SER A 85 6.22 10.13 4.70
C SER A 85 4.77 10.47 4.99
N GLN A 86 4.47 11.08 6.14
CA GLN A 86 3.10 11.53 6.45
C GLN A 86 2.62 12.63 5.51
N TYR A 87 3.49 13.57 5.12
CA TYR A 87 3.14 14.57 4.10
C TYR A 87 2.88 13.93 2.73
N LEU A 88 3.69 12.94 2.34
CA LEU A 88 3.51 12.18 1.11
C LEU A 88 2.19 11.38 1.12
N LEU A 89 1.84 10.76 2.25
CA LEU A 89 0.53 10.12 2.43
C LEU A 89 -0.62 11.14 2.39
N GLY A 90 -0.41 12.34 2.93
CA GLY A 90 -1.34 13.46 2.80
C GLY A 90 -1.62 13.83 1.34
N LEU A 91 -0.58 13.90 0.51
CA LEU A 91 -0.73 14.14 -0.94
C LEU A 91 -1.49 13.01 -1.64
N ALA A 92 -1.39 11.77 -1.15
CA ALA A 92 -2.15 10.63 -1.66
C ALA A 92 -3.61 10.58 -1.13
N GLY A 93 -4.03 11.53 -0.29
CA GLY A 93 -5.37 11.56 0.32
C GLY A 93 -5.53 10.67 1.55
N LEU A 94 -4.42 10.22 2.15
CA LEU A 94 -4.36 9.37 3.35
C LEU A 94 -3.84 10.10 4.59
N GLY A 95 -3.80 11.44 4.58
CA GLY A 95 -3.22 12.24 5.67
C GLY A 95 -4.18 12.63 6.79
N ILE A 96 -5.42 12.14 6.77
CA ILE A 96 -6.39 12.40 7.84
C ILE A 96 -6.25 11.31 8.90
N ASP A 97 -6.10 11.71 10.16
CA ASP A 97 -6.02 10.79 11.29
C ASP A 97 -7.25 9.85 11.30
N GLY A 98 -7.00 8.55 11.42
CA GLY A 98 -8.03 7.51 11.39
C GLY A 98 -8.33 6.92 10.00
N CYS A 99 -7.89 7.54 8.89
CA CYS A 99 -8.05 6.92 7.56
C CYS A 99 -7.26 5.61 7.45
N THR A 100 -6.08 5.54 8.07
CA THR A 100 -5.23 4.34 8.05
C THR A 100 -5.70 3.23 9.00
N ASP A 101 -6.50 3.57 10.02
CA ASP A 101 -6.96 2.58 11.02
C ASP A 101 -7.95 1.58 10.42
N SER A 102 -8.69 2.01 9.40
CA SER A 102 -9.62 1.13 8.66
C SER A 102 -8.93 0.16 7.70
N ILE A 103 -7.63 0.35 7.46
CA ILE A 103 -6.87 -0.41 6.47
C ILE A 103 -6.02 -1.45 7.20
N ALA A 104 -6.27 -2.73 6.93
CA ALA A 104 -5.51 -3.84 7.49
C ALA A 104 -4.11 -4.02 6.85
N ALA A 105 -3.49 -2.96 6.35
CA ALA A 105 -2.18 -2.99 5.68
C ALA A 105 -1.32 -1.78 6.08
N PRO A 106 0.01 -1.92 6.15
CA PRO A 106 0.91 -0.81 6.46
C PRO A 106 0.79 0.33 5.43
N ALA A 107 0.60 1.55 5.94
CA ALA A 107 0.45 2.74 5.09
C ALA A 107 1.67 3.01 4.19
N SER A 108 2.85 2.53 4.59
CA SER A 108 4.09 2.62 3.81
C SER A 108 3.98 2.01 2.42
N ARG A 109 3.13 1.00 2.21
CA ARG A 109 2.93 0.40 0.88
C ARG A 109 2.32 1.39 -0.12
N PHE A 110 1.51 2.34 0.34
CA PHE A 110 0.95 3.38 -0.52
C PHE A 110 2.00 4.40 -0.97
N LEU A 111 3.14 4.54 -0.26
CA LEU A 111 4.25 5.38 -0.70
C LEU A 111 4.86 4.87 -2.02
N ALA A 112 4.94 3.56 -2.20
CA ALA A 112 5.40 2.96 -3.46
C ALA A 112 4.42 3.22 -4.62
N LEU A 113 3.13 3.41 -4.30
CA LEU A 113 2.05 3.63 -5.26
C LEU A 113 1.68 5.12 -5.42
N LEU A 114 2.44 6.01 -4.77
CA LEU A 114 2.15 7.44 -4.70
C LEU A 114 1.97 8.08 -6.09
N PRO A 115 2.83 7.83 -7.09
CA PRO A 115 2.65 8.40 -8.43
C PRO A 115 1.29 8.03 -9.06
N MET A 116 0.81 6.82 -8.81
CA MET A 116 -0.46 6.32 -9.34
C MET A 116 -1.66 6.87 -8.58
N MET A 117 -1.49 7.19 -7.29
CA MET A 117 -2.53 7.74 -6.44
C MET A 117 -2.82 9.22 -6.72
N LEU A 118 -1.79 9.97 -7.17
CA LEU A 118 -1.91 11.37 -7.55
C LEU A 118 -2.79 11.59 -8.79
N LEU A 119 -2.96 10.57 -9.63
CA LEU A 119 -3.82 10.64 -10.79
C LEU A 119 -5.30 10.60 -10.37
N PRO A 120 -6.19 11.39 -11.00
CA PRO A 120 -7.62 11.39 -10.65
C PRO A 120 -8.31 10.08 -11.03
N GLY A 121 -7.87 9.47 -12.14
CA GLY A 121 -8.37 8.19 -12.64
C GLY A 121 -7.79 7.00 -11.88
N ARG A 122 -8.49 5.86 -11.95
CA ARG A 122 -7.98 4.55 -11.51
C ARG A 122 -7.83 3.68 -12.73
N THR A 123 -6.59 3.47 -13.16
CA THR A 123 -6.28 2.79 -14.42
C THR A 123 -6.08 1.30 -14.19
N ALA A 124 -6.17 0.52 -15.27
CA ALA A 124 -5.82 -0.90 -15.24
C ALA A 124 -4.34 -1.09 -14.84
N GLU A 125 -3.44 -0.24 -15.35
CA GLU A 125 -2.02 -0.28 -14.97
C GLU A 125 -1.79 -0.07 -13.48
N GLY A 126 -2.57 0.82 -12.84
CA GLY A 126 -2.52 1.02 -11.39
C GLY A 126 -2.90 -0.25 -10.63
N LEU A 127 -4.00 -0.91 -11.03
CA LEU A 127 -4.42 -2.18 -10.46
C LEU A 127 -3.39 -3.30 -10.66
N ALA A 128 -2.75 -3.38 -11.84
CA ALA A 128 -1.68 -4.34 -12.09
C ALA A 128 -0.42 -4.04 -11.26
N SER A 129 -0.14 -2.76 -11.01
CA SER A 129 0.97 -2.33 -10.16
C SER A 129 0.77 -2.72 -8.70
N LEU A 130 -0.48 -2.76 -8.21
CA LEU A 130 -0.78 -3.27 -6.85
C LEU A 130 -0.34 -4.72 -6.71
N VAL A 131 -0.66 -5.55 -7.70
CA VAL A 131 -0.32 -6.98 -7.69
C VAL A 131 1.19 -7.14 -7.76
N ARG A 132 1.85 -6.43 -8.67
CA ARG A 132 3.31 -6.50 -8.85
C ARG A 132 4.09 -6.03 -7.61
N LEU A 133 3.54 -5.10 -6.84
CA LEU A 133 4.12 -4.66 -5.56
C LEU A 133 4.06 -5.77 -4.49
N LEU A 134 2.98 -6.54 -4.46
CA LEU A 134 2.76 -7.60 -3.48
C LEU A 134 3.52 -8.89 -3.85
N ALA A 135 3.49 -9.25 -5.12
CA ALA A 135 4.02 -10.50 -5.65
C ALA A 135 4.70 -10.23 -7.00
N PRO A 136 6.05 -10.17 -7.04
CA PRO A 136 6.79 -9.75 -8.22
C PRO A 136 6.69 -10.76 -9.38
N ASP A 137 6.47 -12.05 -9.10
CA ASP A 137 6.37 -13.11 -10.11
C ASP A 137 4.93 -13.30 -10.61
N THR A 138 3.95 -12.71 -9.92
CA THR A 138 2.55 -12.71 -10.35
C THR A 138 2.28 -11.66 -11.42
N GLN A 139 1.73 -12.08 -12.56
CA GLN A 139 1.22 -11.17 -13.58
C GLN A 139 -0.28 -10.94 -13.41
N ALA A 140 -0.72 -9.70 -13.62
CA ALA A 140 -2.14 -9.31 -13.58
C ALA A 140 -2.61 -8.82 -14.94
N LYS A 141 -3.72 -9.40 -15.44
CA LYS A 141 -4.44 -8.93 -16.63
C LYS A 141 -5.83 -8.45 -16.23
N ILE A 142 -6.21 -7.29 -16.75
CA ILE A 142 -7.47 -6.65 -16.39
C ILE A 142 -8.37 -6.58 -17.62
N TRP A 143 -9.56 -7.14 -17.46
CA TRP A 143 -10.61 -7.09 -18.45
C TRP A 143 -11.64 -6.05 -18.02
N HIS A 144 -11.84 -5.06 -18.88
CA HIS A 144 -12.87 -4.05 -18.72
C HIS A 144 -14.24 -4.65 -19.03
N HIS A 145 -15.29 -4.01 -18.49
CA HIS A 145 -16.68 -4.36 -18.74
C HIS A 145 -17.08 -5.79 -18.37
N ASP A 146 -16.81 -6.18 -17.12
CA ASP A 146 -17.21 -7.50 -16.62
C ASP A 146 -18.74 -7.57 -16.44
N LYS A 147 -19.37 -8.57 -17.07
CA LYS A 147 -20.83 -8.74 -17.02
C LYS A 147 -21.27 -9.16 -15.62
N ARG A 148 -22.21 -8.40 -15.06
CA ARG A 148 -22.88 -8.66 -13.79
C ARG A 148 -24.38 -8.73 -14.00
N ARG A 149 -25.02 -9.71 -13.36
CA ARG A 149 -26.49 -9.77 -13.26
C ARG A 149 -26.92 -8.98 -12.03
N VAL A 150 -27.83 -8.04 -12.20
CA VAL A 150 -28.39 -7.20 -11.13
C VAL A 150 -29.86 -7.58 -10.96
N PRO A 151 -30.31 -7.98 -9.76
CA PRO A 151 -31.72 -8.30 -9.54
C PRO A 151 -32.57 -7.05 -9.71
N LEU A 152 -33.71 -7.19 -10.40
CA LEU A 152 -34.70 -6.10 -10.52
C LEU A 152 -35.55 -6.07 -9.25
N LYS A 153 -35.68 -4.88 -8.64
CA LYS A 153 -36.54 -4.69 -7.45
C LYS A 153 -38.00 -4.87 -7.81
N GLU A 154 -38.39 -4.31 -8.94
CA GLU A 154 -39.74 -4.41 -9.47
C GLU A 154 -39.68 -5.02 -10.88
N PRO A 155 -40.29 -6.21 -11.09
CA PRO A 155 -40.37 -6.78 -12.43
C PRO A 155 -41.33 -5.95 -13.29
N LEU A 156 -41.03 -5.88 -14.59
CA LEU A 156 -41.88 -5.16 -15.53
C LEU A 156 -43.26 -5.84 -15.64
N THR A 157 -44.31 -5.14 -15.21
CA THR A 157 -45.70 -5.59 -15.35
C THR A 157 -46.43 -4.75 -16.38
N MET A 158 -47.20 -5.40 -17.25
CA MET A 158 -48.12 -4.70 -18.16
C MET A 158 -49.37 -4.28 -17.37
N SER A 159 -49.48 -2.99 -17.07
CA SER A 159 -50.66 -2.40 -16.42
C SER A 159 -51.31 -1.36 -17.33
N VAL A 160 -52.64 -1.34 -17.35
CA VAL A 160 -53.42 -0.30 -18.05
C VAL A 160 -53.43 1.01 -17.25
N SER A 161 -53.33 0.95 -15.92
CA SER A 161 -53.32 2.14 -15.05
C SER A 161 -51.95 2.82 -15.02
N HIS A 162 -50.87 2.04 -15.11
CA HIS A 162 -49.49 2.51 -15.10
C HIS A 162 -48.72 1.84 -16.27
N PRO A 163 -48.90 2.32 -17.51
CA PRO A 163 -48.24 1.73 -18.66
C PRO A 163 -46.72 1.94 -18.58
N ALA A 164 -45.96 0.87 -18.81
CA ALA A 164 -44.50 0.97 -18.90
C ALA A 164 -44.08 1.69 -20.18
N THR A 165 -43.19 2.68 -20.05
CA THR A 165 -42.67 3.45 -21.18
C THR A 165 -41.32 2.91 -21.66
N LEU A 166 -41.10 2.93 -22.98
CA LEU A 166 -39.82 2.48 -23.58
C LEU A 166 -38.69 3.52 -23.44
N THR A 167 -39.00 4.75 -23.04
CA THR A 167 -38.04 5.85 -22.88
C THR A 167 -36.89 5.47 -21.96
N ASN A 168 -37.20 4.76 -20.87
CA ASN A 168 -36.21 4.35 -19.86
C ASN A 168 -35.58 2.97 -20.15
N ARG A 169 -35.77 2.43 -21.36
CA ARG A 169 -35.24 1.12 -21.79
C ARG A 169 -35.52 0.01 -20.76
N PRO A 170 -36.80 -0.22 -20.38
CA PRO A 170 -37.14 -1.25 -19.42
C PRO A 170 -36.71 -2.63 -19.93
N VAL A 171 -36.21 -3.47 -19.03
CA VAL A 171 -35.79 -4.84 -19.34
C VAL A 171 -36.79 -5.83 -18.78
N MET A 172 -36.99 -6.93 -19.50
CA MET A 172 -37.85 -8.03 -19.08
C MET A 172 -37.10 -8.99 -18.15
N GLY A 173 -37.86 -9.70 -17.30
CA GLY A 173 -37.36 -10.76 -16.42
C GLY A 173 -37.04 -10.28 -15.00
N SER A 174 -36.35 -11.14 -14.24
CA SER A 174 -35.99 -10.87 -12.83
C SER A 174 -34.62 -10.22 -12.67
N TYR A 175 -33.83 -10.09 -13.76
CA TYR A 175 -32.47 -9.58 -13.71
C TYR A 175 -32.15 -8.68 -14.90
N ALA A 176 -31.47 -7.57 -14.61
CA ALA A 176 -30.80 -6.72 -15.59
C ALA A 176 -29.33 -7.11 -15.74
N THR A 177 -28.70 -6.65 -16.82
CA THR A 177 -27.25 -6.80 -17.06
C THR A 177 -26.54 -5.48 -16.86
N ASP A 178 -25.51 -5.48 -16.02
CA ASP A 178 -24.59 -4.37 -15.82
C ASP A 178 -23.19 -4.76 -16.31
N VAL A 179 -22.56 -3.86 -17.04
CA VAL A 179 -21.22 -4.02 -17.62
C VAL A 179 -20.29 -2.86 -17.26
N ASN A 180 -20.73 -1.91 -16.42
CA ASN A 180 -19.97 -0.69 -16.15
C ASN A 180 -19.43 -0.63 -14.72
N SER A 181 -20.08 -1.30 -13.76
CA SER A 181 -19.67 -1.23 -12.34
C SER A 181 -18.52 -2.17 -11.96
N ARG A 182 -18.14 -3.12 -12.83
CA ARG A 182 -17.26 -4.24 -12.48
C ARG A 182 -16.14 -4.45 -13.48
N VAL A 183 -14.96 -4.74 -12.94
CA VAL A 183 -13.78 -5.19 -13.70
C VAL A 183 -13.36 -6.59 -13.27
N LEU A 184 -12.80 -7.36 -14.21
CA LEU A 184 -12.23 -8.67 -13.93
C LEU A 184 -10.70 -8.56 -13.90
N MET A 185 -10.11 -8.96 -12.80
CA MET A 185 -8.66 -9.09 -12.62
C MET A 185 -8.31 -10.57 -12.59
N LEU A 186 -7.52 -10.98 -13.58
CA LEU A 186 -6.97 -12.32 -13.72
C LEU A 186 -5.50 -12.29 -13.30
N LEU A 187 -5.18 -13.03 -12.25
CA LEU A 187 -3.83 -13.26 -11.76
C LEU A 187 -3.28 -14.54 -12.37
N THR A 188 -2.01 -14.54 -12.73
CA THR A 188 -1.27 -15.72 -13.19
C THR A 188 0.07 -15.76 -12.48
N THR A 189 0.37 -16.87 -11.81
CA THR A 189 1.67 -17.09 -11.15
C THR A 189 2.15 -18.51 -11.43
N THR A 190 3.46 -18.70 -11.38
CA THR A 190 4.15 -19.99 -11.51
C THR A 190 4.74 -20.46 -10.18
N ASP A 191 4.82 -19.59 -9.18
CA ASP A 191 5.46 -19.88 -7.90
C ASP A 191 4.46 -20.52 -6.90
N PRO A 192 4.72 -21.73 -6.37
CA PRO A 192 3.84 -22.38 -5.39
C PRO A 192 3.61 -21.55 -4.12
N ASP A 193 4.61 -20.79 -3.66
CA ASP A 193 4.49 -20.01 -2.42
C ASP A 193 3.54 -18.82 -2.62
N GLU A 194 3.67 -18.10 -3.74
CA GLU A 194 2.69 -17.09 -4.16
C GLU A 194 1.28 -17.68 -4.32
N VAL A 195 1.14 -18.88 -4.91
CA VAL A 195 -0.19 -19.52 -5.05
C VAL A 195 -0.86 -19.67 -3.69
N GLN A 196 -0.15 -20.19 -2.68
CA GLN A 196 -0.71 -20.33 -1.33
C GLN A 196 -1.06 -18.99 -0.72
N GLY A 197 -0.24 -17.95 -0.92
CA GLY A 197 -0.53 -16.59 -0.46
C GLY A 197 -1.76 -15.95 -1.13
N TRP A 198 -2.05 -16.29 -2.38
CA TRP A 198 -3.20 -15.80 -3.13
C TRP A 198 -4.52 -16.51 -2.82
N LEU A 199 -4.47 -17.73 -2.27
CA LEU A 199 -5.69 -18.44 -1.90
C LEU A 199 -6.47 -17.68 -0.80
N PRO A 200 -7.80 -17.85 -0.72
CA PRO A 200 -8.61 -17.19 0.31
C PRO A 200 -8.11 -17.54 1.73
N GLY A 201 -7.65 -16.52 2.46
CA GLY A 201 -7.05 -16.67 3.79
C GLY A 201 -5.52 -16.52 3.81
N GLY A 202 -4.87 -16.43 2.65
CA GLY A 202 -3.46 -16.09 2.53
C GLY A 202 -3.19 -14.58 2.70
N GLU A 203 -1.94 -14.25 3.02
CA GLU A 203 -1.51 -12.87 3.31
C GLU A 203 -1.59 -11.97 2.08
N LEU A 204 -1.14 -12.44 0.91
CA LEU A 204 -1.19 -11.67 -0.34
C LEU A 204 -2.63 -11.30 -0.74
N HIS A 205 -3.56 -12.24 -0.56
CA HIS A 205 -4.97 -11.99 -0.80
C HIS A 205 -5.54 -10.92 0.15
N ALA A 206 -5.23 -10.99 1.45
CA ALA A 206 -5.66 -10.01 2.43
C ALA A 206 -5.06 -8.61 2.14
N ASP A 207 -3.78 -8.57 1.81
CA ASP A 207 -3.06 -7.35 1.46
C ASP A 207 -3.62 -6.70 0.19
N LEU A 208 -3.93 -7.49 -0.84
CA LEU A 208 -4.56 -6.97 -2.06
C LEU A 208 -5.94 -6.38 -1.75
N MET A 209 -6.74 -7.04 -0.91
CA MET A 209 -8.05 -6.50 -0.50
C MET A 209 -7.92 -5.17 0.23
N ALA A 210 -6.88 -5.01 1.07
CA ALA A 210 -6.60 -3.76 1.76
C ALA A 210 -6.14 -2.65 0.79
N LEU A 211 -5.29 -2.96 -0.20
CA LEU A 211 -4.90 -2.00 -1.23
C LEU A 211 -6.08 -1.59 -2.13
N LEU A 212 -6.95 -2.55 -2.48
CA LEU A 212 -8.19 -2.29 -3.21
C LEU A 212 -9.17 -1.43 -2.38
N HIS A 213 -9.10 -1.50 -1.05
CA HIS A 213 -9.90 -0.63 -0.18
C HIS A 213 -9.66 0.86 -0.44
N VAL A 214 -8.42 1.22 -0.77
CA VAL A 214 -7.99 2.60 -0.95
C VAL A 214 -7.98 3.01 -2.42
N TYR A 215 -7.44 2.16 -3.30
CA TYR A 215 -7.20 2.56 -4.69
C TYR A 215 -8.52 2.75 -5.46
N PRO A 216 -9.32 1.71 -5.79
CA PRO A 216 -10.66 1.89 -6.34
C PRO A 216 -11.68 2.39 -5.32
N GLY A 217 -11.54 2.05 -4.02
CA GLY A 217 -12.47 2.49 -2.99
C GLY A 217 -13.89 2.00 -3.25
N ALA A 218 -14.84 2.93 -3.37
CA ALA A 218 -16.25 2.66 -3.71
C ALA A 218 -16.59 2.90 -5.20
N ARG A 219 -15.59 3.16 -6.05
CA ARG A 219 -15.82 3.51 -7.46
C ARG A 219 -16.22 2.31 -8.32
N LEU A 220 -15.56 1.16 -8.11
CA LEU A 220 -15.73 -0.05 -8.91
C LEU A 220 -15.58 -1.30 -8.04
N ASP A 221 -16.34 -2.33 -8.41
CA ASP A 221 -16.19 -3.68 -7.88
C ASP A 221 -15.14 -4.45 -8.71
N VAL A 222 -14.33 -5.28 -8.04
CA VAL A 222 -13.30 -6.09 -8.71
C VAL A 222 -13.60 -7.57 -8.53
N ARG A 223 -13.75 -8.32 -9.64
CA ARG A 223 -13.73 -9.80 -9.61
C ARG A 223 -12.29 -10.28 -9.66
N LEU A 224 -11.93 -11.20 -8.76
CA LEU A 224 -10.58 -11.77 -8.71
C LEU A 224 -10.63 -13.24 -9.14
N GLN A 225 -9.77 -13.58 -10.10
CA GLN A 225 -9.55 -14.93 -10.58
C GLN A 225 -8.05 -15.23 -10.61
N LEU A 226 -7.68 -16.48 -10.34
CA LEU A 226 -6.31 -16.96 -10.39
C LEU A 226 -6.22 -18.10 -11.39
N CYS A 227 -5.31 -18.00 -12.35
CA CYS A 227 -5.03 -19.01 -13.36
C CYS A 227 -3.63 -19.58 -13.12
N VAL A 228 -3.58 -20.85 -12.73
CA VAL A 228 -2.36 -21.55 -12.31
C VAL A 228 -2.40 -23.00 -12.77
N ASP A 229 -1.24 -23.66 -12.82
CA ASP A 229 -1.18 -25.08 -13.12
C ASP A 229 -1.82 -25.92 -12.01
N ARG A 230 -2.49 -27.01 -12.40
CA ARG A 230 -3.16 -27.91 -11.45
C ARG A 230 -2.23 -28.46 -10.37
N SER A 231 -0.96 -28.67 -10.67
CA SER A 231 0.04 -29.20 -9.74
C SER A 231 0.27 -28.30 -8.52
N LEU A 232 0.04 -26.99 -8.67
CA LEU A 232 0.26 -26.00 -7.61
C LEU A 232 -0.94 -25.87 -6.66
N LEU A 233 -2.09 -26.45 -7.00
CA LEU A 233 -3.31 -26.36 -6.19
C LEU A 233 -3.45 -27.52 -5.22
N PRO A 234 -3.89 -27.25 -3.96
CA PRO A 234 -4.15 -28.31 -3.00
C PRO A 234 -5.35 -29.16 -3.41
N ASP A 235 -5.32 -30.45 -3.06
CA ASP A 235 -6.45 -31.35 -3.24
C ASP A 235 -7.57 -31.03 -2.22
N ALA A 236 -8.82 -31.05 -2.69
CA ALA A 236 -9.97 -30.88 -1.81
C ALA A 236 -10.07 -32.03 -0.80
N THR A 237 -9.92 -31.69 0.49
CA THR A 237 -10.07 -32.61 1.61
C THR A 237 -11.18 -32.13 2.54
N MET A 238 -11.90 -33.08 3.15
CA MET A 238 -12.88 -32.77 4.18
C MET A 238 -12.18 -32.67 5.53
N ASN A 239 -12.51 -31.61 6.27
CA ASN A 239 -12.05 -31.43 7.65
C ASN A 239 -13.25 -31.06 8.51
N THR A 240 -13.28 -31.57 9.74
CA THR A 240 -14.33 -31.29 10.72
C THR A 240 -14.18 -29.91 11.37
N ASN A 241 -12.99 -29.32 11.33
CA ASN A 241 -12.75 -27.97 11.85
C ASN A 241 -12.45 -26.97 10.71
N PRO A 242 -13.24 -25.88 10.55
CA PRO A 242 -12.98 -24.88 9.52
C PRO A 242 -11.71 -24.08 9.87
N LYS A 243 -10.62 -24.33 9.13
CA LYS A 243 -9.38 -23.53 9.22
C LYS A 243 -9.41 -22.36 8.24
N THR A 244 -8.79 -21.24 8.62
CA THR A 244 -8.45 -20.15 7.69
C THR A 244 -7.52 -20.70 6.62
N GLY A 245 -7.92 -20.66 5.34
CA GLY A 245 -7.22 -21.35 4.24
C GLY A 245 -7.80 -22.72 3.86
N ALA A 246 -8.88 -23.17 4.52
CA ALA A 246 -9.62 -24.34 4.07
C ALA A 246 -10.22 -24.11 2.69
N VAL A 247 -10.27 -25.19 1.93
CA VAL A 247 -10.77 -25.22 0.57
C VAL A 247 -12.27 -24.83 0.54
N GLN A 248 -12.62 -23.82 -0.24
CA GLN A 248 -13.97 -23.25 -0.32
C GLN A 248 -14.74 -23.83 -1.50
N LEU A 249 -15.97 -24.30 -1.24
CA LEU A 249 -16.88 -24.77 -2.28
C LEU A 249 -17.19 -23.64 -3.27
N GLY A 250 -17.17 -23.95 -4.58
CA GLY A 250 -17.42 -22.97 -5.64
C GLY A 250 -16.28 -21.97 -5.91
N ARG A 251 -15.14 -22.11 -5.22
CA ARG A 251 -13.96 -21.25 -5.38
C ARG A 251 -12.70 -22.06 -5.62
N THR A 252 -12.25 -22.79 -4.60
CA THR A 252 -10.93 -23.46 -4.57
C THR A 252 -11.03 -24.98 -4.44
N ALA A 253 -12.23 -25.54 -4.25
CA ALA A 253 -12.49 -26.98 -4.16
C ALA A 253 -12.28 -27.73 -5.47
N VAL A 254 -11.02 -28.04 -5.77
CA VAL A 254 -10.63 -28.87 -6.91
C VAL A 254 -10.36 -30.30 -6.43
N MET A 255 -11.07 -31.26 -7.02
CA MET A 255 -10.88 -32.68 -6.71
C MET A 255 -9.54 -33.20 -7.24
N ARG A 256 -9.04 -34.26 -6.62
CA ARG A 256 -7.83 -34.96 -7.08
C ARG A 256 -8.12 -35.66 -8.42
N PRO A 257 -7.26 -35.50 -9.45
CA PRO A 257 -7.41 -36.26 -10.70
C PRO A 257 -7.18 -37.76 -10.46
N MET A 258 -8.02 -38.62 -11.04
CA MET A 258 -7.96 -40.08 -10.84
C MET A 258 -6.74 -40.75 -11.50
N ASN A 259 -6.14 -40.15 -12.55
CA ASN A 259 -4.99 -40.71 -13.28
C ASN A 259 -3.82 -39.73 -13.32
N VAL A 260 -2.90 -39.85 -12.35
CA VAL A 260 -1.70 -39.01 -12.23
C VAL A 260 -0.74 -39.21 -13.42
N ALA A 261 -0.68 -40.42 -13.99
CA ALA A 261 0.24 -40.78 -15.07
C ALA A 261 -0.05 -40.09 -16.41
N ASN A 262 -1.31 -39.75 -16.72
CA ASN A 262 -1.69 -39.05 -17.96
C ASN A 262 -1.74 -37.52 -17.80
N THR A 263 -1.75 -36.99 -16.57
CA THR A 263 -1.78 -35.55 -16.30
C THR A 263 -0.41 -34.86 -16.45
N VAL A 264 0.70 -35.59 -16.42
CA VAL A 264 2.05 -35.01 -16.62
C VAL A 264 2.23 -34.50 -18.07
N ILE A 265 1.47 -35.04 -19.03
CA ILE A 265 1.60 -34.71 -20.46
C ILE A 265 0.83 -33.42 -20.84
N SER A 266 -0.08 -32.95 -19.98
CA SER A 266 -0.85 -31.73 -20.23
C SER A 266 -0.93 -30.92 -18.94
N ALA A 267 -0.01 -29.97 -18.79
CA ALA A 267 -0.12 -28.88 -17.82
C ALA A 267 -1.40 -28.09 -18.13
N LYS A 268 -2.53 -28.56 -17.60
CA LYS A 268 -3.81 -27.88 -17.71
C LYS A 268 -3.81 -26.79 -16.68
N THR A 269 -3.66 -25.56 -17.17
CA THR A 269 -3.96 -24.35 -16.42
C THR A 269 -5.43 -24.39 -15.99
N ILE A 270 -5.69 -24.05 -14.74
CA ILE A 270 -7.02 -23.99 -14.14
C ILE A 270 -7.25 -22.58 -13.63
N THR A 271 -8.40 -22.02 -14.00
CA THR A 271 -8.86 -20.74 -13.47
C THR A 271 -9.78 -20.98 -12.26
N ILE A 272 -9.35 -20.53 -11.09
CA ILE A 272 -10.12 -20.55 -9.85
C ILE A 272 -10.60 -19.14 -9.49
N ASN A 273 -11.69 -19.04 -8.74
CA ASN A 273 -12.22 -17.76 -8.27
C ASN A 273 -11.65 -17.46 -6.87
N LEU A 274 -10.95 -16.33 -6.73
CA LEU A 274 -10.43 -15.89 -5.43
C LEU A 274 -11.49 -15.12 -4.63
N GLY A 275 -12.34 -14.36 -5.33
CA GLY A 275 -13.43 -13.63 -4.69
C GLY A 275 -13.89 -12.40 -5.46
N ARG A 276 -14.53 -11.49 -4.73
CA ARG A 276 -14.94 -10.18 -5.22
C ARG A 276 -14.62 -9.14 -4.16
N TYR A 277 -13.98 -8.05 -4.58
CA TYR A 277 -13.90 -6.82 -3.80
C TYR A 277 -15.13 -5.96 -4.10
N ALA A 278 -15.86 -5.58 -3.05
CA ALA A 278 -16.97 -4.64 -3.08
C ALA A 278 -17.03 -3.95 -1.71
N ARG A 279 -16.89 -2.62 -1.68
CA ARG A 279 -16.83 -1.86 -0.41
C ARG A 279 -18.19 -1.62 0.19
N VAL A 280 -19.13 -1.15 -0.63
CA VAL A 280 -20.49 -0.84 -0.19
C VAL A 280 -21.37 -2.04 -0.51
N GLN A 281 -21.99 -2.59 0.52
CA GLN A 281 -23.03 -3.60 0.37
C GLN A 281 -24.39 -2.90 0.41
N GLU A 282 -25.34 -3.40 -0.37
CA GLU A 282 -26.70 -2.87 -0.37
C GLU A 282 -27.29 -3.04 1.03
N ASN A 283 -27.55 -1.92 1.70
CA ASN A 283 -28.17 -1.92 3.01
C ASN A 283 -29.68 -2.05 2.85
N ILE A 284 -30.25 -3.12 3.39
CA ILE A 284 -31.69 -3.43 3.29
C ILE A 284 -32.49 -2.63 4.35
N HIS A 285 -31.81 -2.09 5.37
CA HIS A 285 -32.43 -1.28 6.41
C HIS A 285 -32.49 0.19 5.99
N HIS A 286 -33.48 0.53 5.17
CA HIS A 286 -33.87 1.92 4.96
C HIS A 286 -34.80 2.34 6.09
N ARG A 287 -34.44 3.40 6.83
CA ARG A 287 -35.36 4.05 7.77
C ARG A 287 -36.16 5.06 6.97
N GLU A 288 -37.47 4.93 6.95
CA GLU A 288 -38.36 5.93 6.36
C GLU A 288 -38.10 7.28 7.07
N THR A 289 -37.97 8.35 6.28
CA THR A 289 -37.71 9.69 6.80
C THR A 289 -39.01 10.30 7.30
N ASP A 290 -39.04 10.75 8.56
CA ASP A 290 -40.21 11.40 9.15
C ASP A 290 -40.32 12.88 8.71
N GLU A 291 -39.19 13.54 8.42
CA GLU A 291 -39.12 14.91 7.91
C GLU A 291 -37.98 15.05 6.89
N ASP A 292 -38.26 15.70 5.77
CA ASP A 292 -37.27 16.07 4.75
C ASP A 292 -37.00 17.59 4.79
N GLY A 293 -35.87 18.03 4.24
CA GLY A 293 -35.46 19.43 4.23
C GLY A 293 -36.34 20.32 3.34
N ASP A 294 -37.50 20.75 3.85
CA ASP A 294 -38.52 21.55 3.16
C ASP A 294 -38.15 23.05 3.02
N TYR A 295 -36.96 23.33 2.53
CA TYR A 295 -36.56 24.70 2.21
C TYR A 295 -37.30 25.21 0.97
N ARG A 296 -38.09 26.28 1.12
CA ARG A 296 -38.68 27.03 0.00
C ARG A 296 -37.64 28.03 -0.52
N TRP A 297 -36.86 27.61 -1.52
CA TRP A 297 -35.91 28.45 -2.26
C TRP A 297 -36.63 29.35 -3.27
#